data_AF-A0A4P5W8S5-F1
#
_entry.id   AF-A0A4P5W8S5-F1
#
_cell.length_a   1.000
_cell.length_b   1.000
_cell.length_c   1.000
_cell.angle_alpha   90.00
_cell.angle_beta   90.00
_cell.angle_gamma   90.00
#
_symmetry.space_group_name_H-M   'P 1'
#
loop_
_entity.id
_entity.type
_entity.pdbx_description
1 polymer ?
#
loop_
_entity_poly.entity_id
_entity_poly.type
_entity_poly.pdbx_seq_one_letter_code
_entity_poly.pdbx_strand_id
1 'polypeptide(L)'
;MHKFGRKDVDDFDKFIKELTSQPSKTVGEVFVFVDECHRTQSGKLHQVMKAIMPNAVFIGFTGTPLLKKDKQTSLEIFGNYIHTYKFSEAVDDKVVLDLIYEARDIDQSLRSNDKVDAWFDVKTKGLNDWQKSELKKKWGTKVDPIVQTNNVLI
;
A
#
# COMPACT_ATOMS: atom_id res chain seq x y z
N MET A 1 10.12 6.91 18.54
CA MET A 1 10.33 7.19 17.10
C MET A 1 11.83 7.03 16.81
N HIS A 2 12.32 5.81 16.58
CA HIS A 2 13.69 5.60 16.14
C HIS A 2 13.75 5.65 14.61
N LYS A 3 14.52 6.62 14.12
CA LYS A 3 14.74 6.91 12.70
C LYS A 3 15.82 5.94 12.20
N PHE A 4 15.43 4.93 11.43
CA PHE A 4 16.35 3.94 10.86
C PHE A 4 17.32 4.62 9.87
N GLY A 5 18.59 4.71 10.28
CA GLY A 5 19.69 5.18 9.45
C GLY A 5 20.19 4.06 8.52
N ARG A 6 20.81 4.46 7.41
CA ARG A 6 21.39 3.61 6.34
C ARG A 6 22.31 2.44 6.76
N LYS A 7 22.64 2.28 8.05
CA LYS A 7 23.53 1.21 8.56
C LYS A 7 22.90 -0.19 8.54
N ASP A 8 21.57 -0.32 8.51
CA ASP A 8 20.89 -1.63 8.56
C ASP A 8 20.92 -2.45 7.25
N VAL A 9 21.33 -1.84 6.13
CA VAL A 9 21.30 -2.51 4.82
C VAL A 9 22.54 -3.37 4.61
N ASP A 10 23.73 -2.84 4.90
CA ASP A 10 25.00 -3.59 4.76
C ASP A 10 25.05 -4.82 5.67
N ASP A 11 24.46 -4.72 6.87
CA ASP A 11 24.38 -5.83 7.83
C ASP A 11 23.43 -6.93 7.34
N PHE A 12 22.31 -6.54 6.72
CA PHE A 12 21.34 -7.48 6.17
C PHE A 12 21.89 -8.26 4.96
N ASP A 13 22.60 -7.60 4.04
CA ASP A 13 23.18 -8.28 2.88
C ASP A 13 24.28 -9.26 3.29
N LYS A 14 25.06 -8.91 4.32
CA LYS A 14 26.06 -9.81 4.91
C LYS A 14 25.39 -11.02 5.57
N PHE A 15 24.33 -10.80 6.34
CA PHE A 15 23.53 -11.85 6.97
C PHE A 15 22.94 -12.84 5.95
N ILE A 16 22.38 -12.34 4.84
CA ILE A 16 21.86 -13.20 3.76
C ILE A 16 22.98 -14.02 3.11
N LYS A 17 24.15 -13.43 2.86
CA LYS A 17 25.31 -14.16 2.32
C LYS A 17 25.76 -15.29 3.25
N GLU A 18 25.78 -15.04 4.56
CA GLU A 18 26.12 -16.05 5.55
C GLU A 18 25.12 -17.21 5.54
N LEU A 19 23.81 -16.92 5.58
CA LEU A 19 22.75 -17.92 5.49
C LEU A 19 22.83 -18.76 4.20
N THR A 20 23.14 -18.13 3.08
CA THR A 20 23.24 -18.82 1.78
C THR A 20 24.49 -19.70 1.69
N SER A 21 25.55 -19.39 2.45
CA SER A 21 26.78 -20.18 2.46
C SER A 21 26.65 -21.50 3.22
N GLN A 22 25.72 -21.57 4.17
CA GLN A 22 25.41 -22.76 4.97
C GLN A 22 23.89 -22.93 5.05
N PRO A 23 23.23 -23.25 3.92
CA PRO A 23 21.78 -23.38 3.90
C PRO A 23 21.37 -24.56 4.79
N SER A 24 20.20 -24.44 5.41
CA SER A 24 19.65 -25.54 6.20
C SER A 24 19.39 -26.73 5.28
N LYS A 25 19.87 -27.92 5.67
CA LYS A 25 19.55 -29.16 4.96
C LYS A 25 18.07 -29.48 5.16
N THR A 26 17.24 -28.99 4.25
CA THR A 26 15.87 -29.45 4.10
C THR A 26 15.92 -30.87 3.53
N VAL A 27 15.31 -31.82 4.24
CA VAL A 27 15.26 -33.23 3.83
C VAL A 27 13.90 -33.47 3.17
N GLY A 28 13.93 -33.95 1.93
CA GLY A 28 12.73 -34.20 1.13
C GLY A 28 12.25 -33.00 0.32
N GLU A 29 11.09 -33.14 -0.31
CA GLU A 29 10.44 -32.08 -1.07
C GLU A 29 9.61 -31.20 -0.14
N VAL A 30 9.94 -29.91 -0.08
CA VAL A 30 9.30 -28.96 0.83
C VAL A 30 8.46 -27.97 0.03
N PHE A 31 7.18 -27.87 0.39
CA PHE A 31 6.25 -26.91 -0.16
C PHE A 31 5.89 -25.89 0.93
N VAL A 32 6.08 -24.61 0.64
CA VAL A 32 5.80 -23.50 1.55
C VAL A 32 4.65 -22.70 0.99
N PHE A 33 3.53 -22.71 1.71
CA PHE A 33 2.36 -21.91 1.40
C PHE A 33 2.41 -20.59 2.19
N VAL A 34 2.29 -19.47 1.48
CA VAL A 34 2.40 -18.13 2.05
C VAL A 34 1.07 -17.41 1.87
N ASP A 35 0.39 -17.12 2.96
CA ASP A 35 -0.84 -16.34 2.95
C ASP A 35 -0.57 -14.82 2.94
N GLU A 36 -1.48 -14.07 2.32
CA GLU A 36 -1.39 -12.63 2.04
C GLU A 36 0.02 -12.19 1.62
N CYS A 37 0.55 -12.90 0.62
CA CYS A 37 1.95 -12.82 0.21
C CYS A 37 2.36 -11.42 -0.29
N HIS A 38 1.39 -10.53 -0.52
CA HIS A 38 1.61 -9.13 -0.86
C HIS A 38 1.81 -8.20 0.36
N ARG A 39 1.24 -8.51 1.55
CA ARG A 39 1.37 -7.65 2.76
C ARG A 39 2.50 -8.08 3.66
N THR A 40 2.65 -9.38 3.85
CA THR A 40 3.32 -9.92 5.04
C THR A 40 4.77 -10.28 4.79
N GLN A 41 5.20 -10.31 3.53
CA GLN A 41 6.53 -10.76 3.11
C GLN A 41 7.25 -9.68 2.31
N SER A 42 7.38 -8.48 2.91
CA SER A 42 8.34 -7.48 2.44
C SER A 42 9.66 -8.18 2.10
N GLY A 43 10.29 -7.82 0.97
CA GLY A 43 11.29 -8.65 0.28
C GLY A 43 12.38 -9.29 1.15
N LYS A 44 12.74 -8.67 2.29
CA LYS A 44 13.70 -9.20 3.27
C LYS A 44 13.30 -10.55 3.87
N LEU A 45 12.06 -10.73 4.34
CA LEU A 45 11.67 -11.99 4.99
C LEU A 45 11.62 -13.14 3.97
N HIS A 46 11.11 -12.86 2.77
CA HIS A 46 11.17 -13.81 1.67
C HIS A 46 12.61 -14.18 1.28
N GLN A 47 13.53 -13.20 1.23
CA GLN A 47 14.95 -13.44 0.97
C GLN A 47 15.58 -14.36 2.01
N VAL A 48 15.26 -14.16 3.30
CA VAL A 48 15.70 -15.04 4.39
C VAL A 48 15.13 -16.46 4.20
N MET A 49 13.84 -16.59 3.93
CA MET A 49 13.20 -17.91 3.74
C MET A 49 13.82 -18.67 2.56
N LYS A 50 14.12 -18.00 1.43
CA LYS A 50 14.82 -18.62 0.30
C LYS A 50 16.27 -18.99 0.61
N ALA A 51 16.97 -18.17 1.39
CA ALA A 51 18.34 -18.48 1.80
C ALA A 51 18.39 -19.72 2.72
N ILE A 52 17.41 -19.86 3.62
CA ILE A 52 17.32 -21.00 4.54
C ILE A 52 16.88 -22.28 3.81
N MET A 53 15.91 -22.17 2.89
CA MET A 53 15.28 -23.30 2.20
C MET A 53 15.40 -23.15 0.68
N PRO A 54 16.61 -23.28 0.11
CA PRO A 54 16.85 -23.02 -1.31
C PRO A 54 16.12 -24.00 -2.25
N ASN A 55 15.79 -25.20 -1.75
CA ASN A 55 15.13 -26.26 -2.53
C ASN A 55 13.61 -26.32 -2.32
N ALA A 56 13.03 -25.40 -1.54
CA ALA A 56 11.60 -25.39 -1.29
C ALA A 56 10.82 -24.72 -2.43
N VAL A 57 9.64 -25.24 -2.73
CA VAL A 57 8.68 -24.61 -3.65
C VAL A 57 7.79 -23.66 -2.85
N PHE A 58 7.75 -22.39 -3.26
CA PHE A 58 6.95 -21.37 -2.60
C PHE A 58 5.66 -21.09 -3.41
N ILE A 59 4.51 -21.19 -2.76
CA ILE A 59 3.19 -20.90 -3.34
C ILE A 59 2.55 -19.80 -2.51
N GLY A 60 2.28 -18.66 -3.15
CA GLY A 60 1.68 -17.49 -2.50
C GLY A 60 0.18 -17.38 -2.79
N PHE A 61 -0.60 -17.08 -1.76
CA PHE A 61 -2.00 -16.69 -1.86
C PHE A 61 -2.16 -15.22 -1.50
N THR A 62 -3.09 -14.54 -2.17
CA THR A 62 -3.38 -13.13 -1.91
C THR A 62 -4.77 -12.76 -2.39
N GLY A 63 -5.56 -12.09 -1.55
CA GLY A 63 -6.85 -11.53 -1.94
C GLY A 63 -6.74 -10.20 -2.67
N THR A 64 -5.67 -9.43 -2.41
CA THR A 64 -5.45 -8.11 -3.03
C THR A 64 -4.09 -8.06 -3.72
N PRO A 65 -3.95 -8.63 -4.93
CA PRO A 65 -2.71 -8.54 -5.68
C PRO A 65 -2.33 -7.07 -5.95
N LEU A 66 -1.04 -6.73 -5.85
CA LEU A 66 -0.59 -5.35 -6.04
C LEU A 66 -0.86 -4.84 -7.46
N LEU A 67 -1.37 -3.60 -7.54
CA LEU A 67 -1.70 -2.93 -8.80
C LEU A 67 -0.44 -2.59 -9.61
N LYS A 68 -0.58 -2.53 -10.93
CA LYS A 68 0.49 -2.33 -11.95
C LYS A 68 1.57 -1.26 -11.66
N LYS A 69 1.31 -0.27 -10.81
CA LYS A 69 2.27 0.79 -10.43
C LYS A 69 3.21 0.39 -9.29
N ASP A 70 2.79 -0.52 -8.40
CA ASP A 70 3.59 -1.04 -7.27
C ASP A 70 4.05 -2.48 -7.55
N LYS A 71 4.35 -2.76 -8.82
CA LYS A 71 4.54 -4.11 -9.38
C LYS A 71 5.74 -4.90 -8.84
N GLN A 72 6.50 -4.32 -7.92
CA GLN A 72 7.88 -4.71 -7.66
C GLN A 72 8.07 -5.67 -6.49
N THR A 73 7.06 -6.46 -6.13
CA THR A 73 7.24 -7.44 -5.03
C THR A 73 6.59 -8.78 -5.34
N SER A 74 5.26 -8.94 -5.39
CA SER A 74 4.66 -10.29 -5.46
C SER A 74 5.00 -11.10 -6.72
N LEU A 75 4.97 -10.48 -7.90
CA LEU A 75 5.28 -11.14 -9.18
C LEU A 75 6.77 -11.48 -9.31
N GLU A 76 7.66 -10.61 -8.80
CA GLU A 76 9.11 -10.86 -8.77
C GLU A 76 9.47 -11.98 -7.78
N ILE A 77 8.68 -12.13 -6.73
CA ILE A 77 8.92 -13.05 -5.62
C ILE A 77 8.35 -14.45 -5.91
N PHE A 78 7.10 -14.54 -6.38
CA PHE A 78 6.36 -15.80 -6.56
C PHE A 78 6.13 -16.18 -8.04
N GLY A 79 6.47 -15.30 -8.99
CA GLY A 79 6.27 -15.55 -10.41
C GLY A 79 4.84 -15.28 -10.89
N ASN A 80 4.45 -15.95 -11.98
CA ASN A 80 3.15 -15.77 -12.62
C ASN A 80 2.03 -16.46 -11.81
N TYR A 81 0.80 -15.98 -11.98
CA TYR A 81 -0.37 -16.64 -11.41
C TYR A 81 -0.54 -18.05 -11.97
N ILE A 82 -0.68 -19.03 -11.08
CA ILE A 82 -1.08 -20.41 -11.42
C ILE A 82 -2.60 -20.45 -11.66
N HIS A 83 -3.36 -19.69 -10.86
CA HIS A 83 -4.81 -19.58 -10.93
C HIS A 83 -5.26 -18.22 -10.37
N THR A 84 -6.41 -17.72 -10.83
CA THR A 84 -7.07 -16.54 -10.26
C THR A 84 -8.55 -16.82 -10.07
N TYR A 85 -9.08 -16.45 -8.91
CA TYR A 85 -10.51 -16.44 -8.61
C TYR A 85 -10.90 -15.01 -8.22
N LYS A 86 -11.72 -14.38 -9.05
CA LYS A 86 -12.03 -12.95 -8.94
C LYS A 86 -13.16 -12.72 -7.96
N PHE A 87 -13.17 -11.51 -7.41
CA PHE A 87 -14.25 -11.06 -6.54
C PHE A 87 -15.64 -11.22 -7.20
N SER A 88 -15.78 -10.89 -8.48
CA SER A 88 -17.05 -11.06 -9.20
C SER A 88 -17.51 -12.51 -9.27
N GLU A 89 -16.58 -13.45 -9.49
CA GLU A 89 -16.89 -14.89 -9.53
C GLU A 89 -17.36 -15.36 -8.14
N ALA A 90 -16.71 -14.89 -7.07
CA ALA A 90 -17.11 -15.17 -5.70
C ALA A 90 -18.50 -14.65 -5.32
N VAL A 91 -18.89 -13.50 -5.87
CA VAL A 91 -20.24 -12.93 -5.72
C VAL A 91 -21.26 -13.77 -6.49
N ASP A 92 -20.98 -14.11 -7.74
CA ASP A 92 -21.86 -14.92 -8.60
C ASP A 92 -22.12 -16.32 -8.00
N ASP A 93 -21.07 -16.94 -7.45
CA ASP A 93 -21.13 -18.23 -6.76
C ASP A 93 -21.78 -18.14 -5.37
N LYS A 94 -22.15 -16.93 -4.90
CA LYS A 94 -22.74 -16.65 -3.59
C LYS A 94 -21.86 -17.07 -2.40
N VAL A 95 -20.53 -17.09 -2.61
CA VAL A 95 -19.54 -17.35 -1.56
C VAL A 95 -19.15 -16.06 -0.83
N VAL A 96 -19.28 -14.91 -1.52
CA VAL A 96 -19.01 -13.57 -0.98
C VAL A 96 -20.21 -12.66 -1.24
N LEU A 97 -20.46 -11.71 -0.34
CA LEU A 97 -21.50 -10.68 -0.52
C LEU A 97 -20.99 -9.53 -1.39
N ASP A 98 -21.86 -8.99 -2.22
CA ASP A 98 -21.55 -7.81 -3.02
C ASP A 98 -21.37 -6.57 -2.12
N LEU A 99 -20.45 -5.69 -2.53
CA LEU A 99 -20.09 -4.47 -1.81
C LEU A 99 -20.73 -3.27 -2.49
N ILE A 100 -21.78 -2.73 -1.87
CA ILE A 100 -22.42 -1.49 -2.32
C ILE A 100 -21.70 -0.30 -1.66
N TYR A 101 -21.07 0.54 -2.47
CA TYR A 101 -20.46 1.78 -1.99
C TYR A 101 -21.46 2.93 -2.08
N GLU A 102 -21.89 3.44 -0.92
CA GLU A 102 -22.64 4.69 -0.82
C GLU A 102 -21.70 5.81 -0.41
N ALA A 103 -21.43 6.74 -1.32
CA ALA A 103 -20.75 7.98 -0.97
C ALA A 103 -21.65 8.81 -0.05
N ARG A 104 -21.19 9.10 1.17
CA ARG A 104 -21.86 10.05 2.06
C ARG A 104 -21.15 11.38 1.97
N ASP A 105 -21.84 12.37 1.41
CA ASP A 105 -21.44 13.75 1.57
C ASP A 105 -21.91 14.23 2.95
N ILE A 106 -20.95 14.54 3.81
CA ILE A 106 -21.22 15.17 5.09
C ILE A 106 -20.94 16.64 4.86
N ASP A 107 -21.99 17.46 4.83
CA ASP A 107 -21.85 18.91 4.80
C ASP A 107 -21.09 19.37 6.05
N GLN A 108 -19.80 19.62 5.88
CA GLN A 108 -18.93 20.10 6.95
C GLN A 108 -19.00 21.62 6.95
N SER A 109 -20.04 22.17 7.56
CA SER A 109 -20.09 23.60 7.85
C SER A 109 -19.00 23.94 8.88
N LEU A 110 -18.11 24.87 8.56
CA LEU A 110 -17.17 25.43 9.52
C LEU A 110 -17.96 26.07 10.68
N ARG A 111 -17.72 25.62 11.91
CA ARG A 111 -18.45 26.12 13.10
C ARG A 111 -18.29 27.62 13.36
N SER A 112 -17.27 28.25 12.79
CA SER A 112 -17.01 29.69 12.94
C SER A 112 -16.10 30.18 11.80
N ASN A 113 -16.72 30.66 10.72
CA ASN A 113 -16.01 31.28 9.60
C ASN A 113 -15.15 32.46 10.06
N ASP A 114 -15.67 33.27 10.98
CA ASP A 114 -14.98 34.46 11.50
C ASP A 114 -13.61 34.16 12.11
N LYS A 115 -13.46 33.01 12.80
CA LYS A 115 -12.18 32.59 13.38
C LYS A 115 -11.20 32.11 12.32
N VAL A 116 -11.69 31.48 11.26
CA VAL A 116 -10.89 31.02 10.13
C VAL A 116 -10.40 32.22 9.32
N ASP A 117 -11.26 33.19 9.08
CA ASP A 117 -10.92 34.44 8.40
C ASP A 117 -9.92 35.27 9.23
N ALA A 118 -10.15 35.40 10.54
CA ALA A 118 -9.19 36.08 11.43
C ALA A 118 -7.82 35.39 11.46
N TRP A 119 -7.78 34.06 11.47
CA TRP A 119 -6.53 33.31 11.37
C TRP A 119 -5.84 33.52 10.01
N PHE A 120 -6.61 33.52 8.92
CA PHE A 120 -6.10 33.74 7.57
C PHE A 120 -5.49 35.13 7.44
N ASP A 121 -6.16 36.15 7.95
CA ASP A 121 -5.66 37.53 7.92
C ASP A 121 -4.39 37.70 8.75
N VAL A 122 -4.32 37.06 9.94
CA VAL A 122 -3.11 37.07 10.78
C VAL A 122 -1.93 36.39 10.07
N LYS A 123 -2.17 35.28 9.37
CA LYS A 123 -1.12 34.55 8.64
C LYS A 123 -0.71 35.21 7.32
N THR A 124 -1.54 36.10 6.78
CA THR A 124 -1.30 36.78 5.50
C THR A 124 -0.99 38.28 5.63
N LYS A 125 -0.70 38.77 6.85
CA LYS A 125 -0.40 40.20 7.12
C LYS A 125 0.70 40.82 6.23
N GLY A 126 1.60 40.04 5.66
CA GLY A 126 2.68 40.52 4.79
C GLY A 126 2.41 40.38 3.28
N LEU A 127 1.22 39.94 2.87
CA LEU A 127 0.88 39.72 1.47
C LEU A 127 0.00 40.84 0.93
N ASN A 128 0.17 41.17 -0.36
CA ASN A 128 -0.72 42.10 -1.05
C ASN A 128 -2.07 41.44 -1.40
N ASP A 129 -3.06 42.25 -1.76
CA ASP A 129 -4.43 41.77 -1.98
C ASP A 129 -4.53 40.74 -3.11
N TRP A 130 -3.67 40.86 -4.12
CA TRP A 130 -3.59 39.90 -5.21
C TRP A 130 -3.08 38.52 -4.72
N GLN A 131 -2.02 38.48 -3.92
CA GLN A 131 -1.46 37.26 -3.33
C GLN A 131 -2.46 36.58 -2.37
N LYS A 132 -3.21 37.37 -1.59
CA LYS A 132 -4.28 36.87 -0.72
C LYS A 132 -5.41 36.25 -1.54
N SER A 133 -5.81 36.89 -2.64
CA SER A 133 -6.85 36.39 -3.55
C SER A 133 -6.44 35.07 -4.21
N GLU A 134 -5.20 34.97 -4.69
CA GLU A 134 -4.64 33.71 -5.23
C GLU A 134 -4.61 32.59 -4.18
N LEU A 135 -4.23 32.89 -2.94
CA LEU A 135 -4.30 31.91 -1.84
C LEU A 135 -5.74 31.49 -1.54
N LYS A 136 -6.69 32.43 -1.48
CA LYS A 136 -8.10 32.10 -1.26
C LYS A 136 -8.66 31.23 -2.40
N LYS A 137 -8.28 31.46 -3.66
CA LYS A 137 -8.68 30.59 -4.78
C LYS A 137 -8.04 29.20 -4.68
N LYS A 138 -6.75 29.12 -4.36
CA LYS A 138 -6.02 27.84 -4.26
C LYS A 138 -6.52 26.96 -3.10
N TRP A 139 -6.94 27.56 -2.00
CA TRP A 139 -7.33 26.84 -0.77
C TRP A 139 -8.84 26.83 -0.50
N GLY A 140 -9.60 27.80 -1.02
CA GLY A 140 -11.07 27.86 -0.91
C GLY A 140 -11.79 26.87 -1.84
N THR A 141 -11.14 26.44 -2.91
CA THR A 141 -11.66 25.43 -3.86
C THR A 141 -11.34 23.99 -3.43
N LYS A 142 -10.77 23.78 -2.22
CA LYS A 142 -10.57 22.43 -1.66
C LYS A 142 -11.81 21.88 -0.94
N VAL A 143 -12.98 22.45 -1.24
CA VAL A 143 -14.30 21.87 -0.96
C VAL A 143 -15.03 21.71 -2.30
N ASP A 144 -14.34 21.15 -3.30
CA ASP A 144 -15.00 20.60 -4.48
C ASP A 144 -15.05 19.07 -4.35
N PRO A 145 -16.15 18.44 -4.77
CA PRO A 145 -16.43 17.03 -4.54
C PRO A 145 -15.45 16.17 -5.35
N ILE A 146 -14.42 15.67 -4.68
CA ILE A 146 -13.60 14.58 -5.22
C ILE A 146 -14.40 13.28 -5.09
N VAL A 147 -15.43 13.12 -5.93
CA VAL A 147 -15.95 11.81 -6.33
C VAL A 147 -16.37 11.90 -7.79
N GLN A 148 -15.38 11.90 -8.67
CA GLN A 148 -15.57 11.37 -10.02
C GLN A 148 -14.72 10.10 -10.12
N THR A 149 -15.17 9.05 -9.44
CA THR A 149 -14.64 7.70 -9.62
C THR A 149 -15.18 7.14 -10.94
N ASN A 150 -14.50 7.44 -12.04
CA ASN A 150 -14.47 6.50 -13.15
C ASN A 150 -13.41 5.46 -12.82
N ASN A 151 -13.89 4.24 -12.53
CA ASN A 151 -13.15 3.00 -12.38
C ASN A 151 -12.21 2.93 -11.16
N VAL A 152 -12.80 2.64 -10.00
CA VAL A 152 -12.12 1.82 -9.00
C VAL A 152 -12.11 0.40 -9.55
N LEU A 153 -11.01 0.03 -10.22
CA LEU A 153 -10.68 -1.36 -10.49
C LEU A 153 -10.09 -1.94 -9.21
N ILE A 154 -10.79 -2.91 -8.62
CA ILE A 154 -10.17 -3.94 -7.79
C ILE A 154 -9.42 -4.88 -8.74
#